data_AF-A0A816AGQ6-F1
#
_entry.id   AF-A0A816AGQ6-F1
#
_cell.length_a   1.000
_cell.length_b   1.000
_cell.length_c   1.000
_cell.angle_alpha   90.00
_cell.angle_beta   90.00
_cell.angle_gamma   90.00
#
_symmetry.space_group_name_H-M   'P 1'
#
loop_
_entity.id
_entity.type
_entity.pdbx_description
1 polymer ?
#
loop_
_entity_poly.entity_id
_entity_poly.type
_entity_poly.pdbx_seq_one_letter_code
_entity_poly.pdbx_strand_id
1 'polypeptide(L)'
;MTRSELYVACSRATKSIGLYLNGDFVPPKSPEPKDAVAMMFKNMRSERMLKFSLELPEESQEERFFVMFHNVQSLNKHIFDVRSDKTFLSASMISLVETWTKPSDCLEIEGFKIIYRRDCNDVRKPFGQITYLKNDLTYENITEKYEYSGKKPY
;
A
#
# COMPACT_ATOMS: atom_id res chain seq x y z
N MET A 1 36.79 -8.41 11.09
CA MET A 1 35.34 -8.23 10.91
C MET A 1 34.73 -9.60 10.69
N THR A 2 33.82 -10.02 11.57
CA THR A 2 33.10 -11.28 11.43
C THR A 2 32.05 -11.16 10.32
N ARG A 3 31.60 -12.29 9.75
CA ARG A 3 30.59 -12.31 8.68
C ARG A 3 29.28 -11.64 9.09
N SER A 4 28.92 -11.73 10.38
CA SER A 4 27.73 -11.09 10.95
C SER A 4 27.86 -9.57 10.98
N GLU A 5 29.04 -9.04 11.31
CA GLU A 5 29.31 -7.59 11.33
C GLU A 5 29.23 -6.97 9.93
N LEU A 6 29.74 -7.67 8.91
CA LEU A 6 29.68 -7.22 7.52
C LEU A 6 28.23 -7.13 7.00
N TYR A 7 27.40 -8.14 7.29
CA TYR A 7 26.00 -8.14 6.92
C TYR A 7 25.22 -6.99 7.59
N VAL A 8 25.50 -6.73 8.87
CA VAL A 8 24.88 -5.63 9.61
C VAL A 8 25.30 -4.27 9.07
N ALA A 9 26.58 -4.09 8.73
CA ALA A 9 27.07 -2.83 8.16
C ALA A 9 26.44 -2.55 6.78
N CYS A 10 26.38 -3.55 5.89
CA CYS A 10 25.82 -3.38 4.55
C CYS A 10 24.29 -3.19 4.56
N SER A 11 23.55 -3.83 5.48
CA SER A 11 22.09 -3.69 5.56
C SER A 11 21.62 -2.33 6.11
N ARG A 12 22.52 -1.55 6.74
CA ARG A 12 22.22 -0.23 7.32
C ARG A 12 22.72 0.94 6.47
N ALA A 13 23.39 0.69 5.35
CA ALA A 13 23.83 1.73 4.44
C ALA A 13 22.61 2.29 3.66
N THR A 14 22.24 3.55 3.93
CA THR A 14 21.06 4.19 3.32
C THR A 14 21.38 4.96 2.04
N LYS A 15 22.67 5.14 1.71
CA LYS A 15 23.14 5.85 0.51
C LYS A 15 24.36 5.11 -0.05
N SER A 16 24.46 5.02 -1.37
CA SER A 16 25.60 4.41 -2.07
C SER A 16 26.85 5.30 -2.09
N ILE A 17 26.68 6.60 -1.84
CA ILE A 17 27.78 7.57 -1.88
C ILE A 17 28.72 7.34 -0.69
N GLY A 18 30.01 7.15 -0.99
CA GLY A 18 31.03 6.86 0.04
C GLY A 18 31.11 5.38 0.47
N LEU A 19 30.32 4.48 -0.13
CA LEU A 19 30.47 3.05 0.07
C LEU A 19 31.46 2.48 -0.96
N TYR A 20 32.62 2.05 -0.50
CA TYR A 20 33.62 1.39 -1.33
C TYR A 20 34.20 0.19 -0.59
N LEU A 21 34.55 -0.85 -1.35
CA LEU A 21 35.30 -1.98 -0.83
C LEU A 21 36.77 -1.56 -0.76
N ASN A 22 37.38 -1.67 0.41
CA ASN A 22 38.82 -1.52 0.54
C ASN A 22 39.51 -2.85 0.21
N GLY A 23 40.43 -2.81 -0.75
CA GLY A 23 41.16 -3.97 -1.25
C GLY A 23 40.53 -4.60 -2.50
N ASP A 24 41.17 -5.64 -3.01
CA ASP A 24 40.68 -6.35 -4.21
C ASP A 24 39.51 -7.26 -3.84
N PHE A 25 38.34 -6.98 -4.42
CA PHE A 25 37.20 -7.87 -4.27
C PHE A 25 37.43 -9.13 -5.09
N VAL A 26 37.63 -10.25 -4.39
CA VAL A 26 37.59 -11.58 -5.02
C VAL A 26 36.20 -12.16 -4.78
N PRO A 27 35.38 -12.35 -5.83
CA PRO A 27 34.06 -12.94 -5.68
C PRO A 27 34.17 -14.31 -4.99
N PRO A 28 33.26 -14.66 -4.06
CA PRO A 28 33.21 -16.00 -3.54
C PRO A 28 32.96 -16.99 -4.69
N LYS A 29 33.50 -18.20 -4.56
CA LYS A 29 33.27 -19.26 -5.54
C LYS A 29 31.76 -19.48 -5.70
N SER A 30 31.32 -19.64 -6.94
CA SER A 30 29.93 -20.00 -7.23
C SER A 30 29.54 -21.25 -6.44
N PRO A 31 28.30 -21.34 -5.94
CA PRO A 31 27.84 -22.53 -5.22
C PRO A 31 27.95 -23.76 -6.13
N GLU A 32 28.60 -24.80 -5.63
CA GLU A 32 28.70 -26.09 -6.30
C GLU A 32 27.36 -26.86 -6.17
N PRO A 33 27.03 -27.79 -7.07
CA PRO A 33 25.72 -28.48 -7.05
C PRO A 33 25.37 -29.22 -5.75
N LYS A 34 26.37 -29.55 -4.94
CA LYS A 34 26.22 -30.24 -3.64
C LYS A 34 26.18 -29.28 -2.45
N ASP A 35 26.44 -27.99 -2.66
CA ASP A 35 26.35 -26.99 -1.60
C ASP A 35 24.90 -26.87 -1.14
N ALA A 36 24.70 -26.70 0.16
CA ALA A 36 23.35 -26.58 0.75
C ALA A 36 22.50 -25.50 0.07
N VAL A 37 23.14 -24.40 -0.35
CA VAL A 37 22.49 -23.30 -1.08
C VAL A 37 22.04 -23.76 -2.48
N ALA A 38 22.90 -24.44 -3.24
CA ALA A 38 22.57 -24.93 -4.58
C ALA A 38 21.47 -26.01 -4.53
N MET A 39 21.55 -26.91 -3.55
CA MET A 39 20.50 -27.92 -3.31
C MET A 39 19.17 -27.27 -2.92
N MET A 40 19.17 -26.25 -2.06
CA MET A 40 17.95 -25.53 -1.70
C MET A 40 17.34 -24.81 -2.90
N PHE A 41 18.14 -24.13 -3.73
CA PHE A 41 17.64 -23.53 -4.97
C PHE A 41 17.11 -24.58 -5.96
N LYS A 42 17.78 -25.73 -6.08
CA LYS A 42 17.29 -26.85 -6.89
C LYS A 42 15.93 -27.33 -6.39
N ASN A 43 15.81 -27.61 -5.10
CA ASN A 43 14.56 -28.07 -4.47
C ASN A 43 13.44 -27.02 -4.57
N MET A 44 13.74 -25.73 -4.39
CA MET A 44 12.75 -24.67 -4.59
C MET A 44 12.24 -24.62 -6.03
N ARG A 45 13.12 -24.79 -7.01
CA ARG A 45 12.76 -24.78 -8.43
C ARG A 45 12.05 -26.06 -8.89
N SER A 46 12.33 -27.21 -8.28
CA SER A 46 11.76 -28.50 -8.70
C SER A 46 10.53 -28.93 -7.90
N GLU A 47 10.50 -28.68 -6.58
CA GLU A 47 9.52 -29.28 -5.67
C GLU A 47 8.65 -28.24 -4.95
N ARG A 48 9.12 -26.99 -4.84
CA ARG A 48 8.41 -25.91 -4.11
C ARG A 48 8.19 -24.69 -4.99
N MET A 49 7.88 -24.92 -6.25
CA MET A 49 7.55 -23.85 -7.16
C MET A 49 6.23 -23.22 -6.70
N LEU A 50 6.31 -22.00 -6.19
CA LEU A 50 5.11 -21.23 -5.87
C LEU A 50 4.39 -20.95 -7.19
N LYS A 51 3.17 -21.45 -7.32
CA LYS A 51 2.28 -20.98 -8.39
C LYS A 51 1.95 -19.53 -8.06
N PHE A 52 2.58 -18.60 -8.77
CA PHE A 52 2.21 -17.20 -8.68
C PHE A 52 0.76 -17.07 -9.15
N SER A 53 -0.11 -16.70 -8.23
CA SER A 53 -1.52 -16.43 -8.48
C SER A 53 -1.75 -15.02 -7.99
N LEU A 54 -2.05 -14.13 -8.92
CA LEU A 54 -2.44 -12.75 -8.64
C LEU A 54 -3.81 -12.58 -9.28
N GLU A 55 -4.81 -12.26 -8.47
CA GLU A 55 -6.16 -11.94 -8.94
C GLU A 55 -6.37 -10.47 -8.62
N LEU A 56 -6.36 -9.62 -9.66
CA LEU A 56 -6.70 -8.22 -9.49
C LEU A 56 -8.22 -8.08 -9.49
N PRO A 57 -8.80 -7.25 -8.61
CA PRO A 57 -10.25 -7.03 -8.57
C PRO A 57 -10.85 -6.63 -9.94
N GLU A 58 -10.09 -5.93 -10.77
CA GLU A 58 -10.53 -5.53 -12.12
C GLU A 58 -10.58 -6.66 -13.14
N GLU A 59 -9.88 -7.76 -12.89
CA GLU A 59 -9.80 -8.91 -13.80
C GLU A 59 -10.90 -9.95 -13.50
N SER A 60 -11.61 -9.80 -12.38
CA SER A 60 -12.75 -10.62 -12.02
C SER A 60 -13.94 -10.34 -12.94
N GLN A 61 -14.44 -11.39 -13.60
CA GLN A 61 -15.71 -11.33 -14.36
C GLN A 61 -16.95 -11.48 -13.46
N GLU A 62 -16.76 -11.83 -12.20
CA GLU A 62 -17.86 -11.94 -11.24
C GLU A 62 -18.21 -10.57 -10.67
N GLU A 63 -19.50 -10.22 -10.74
CA GLU A 63 -20.07 -9.08 -10.03
C GLU A 63 -20.03 -9.34 -8.52
N ARG A 64 -18.97 -8.86 -7.87
CA ARG A 64 -18.80 -8.94 -6.40
C ARG A 64 -18.85 -7.54 -5.82
N PHE A 65 -19.51 -7.42 -4.66
CA PHE A 65 -19.44 -6.18 -3.89
C PHE A 65 -18.04 -6.07 -3.25
N PHE A 66 -17.23 -5.14 -3.73
CA PHE A 66 -15.85 -4.96 -3.30
C PHE A 66 -15.66 -3.59 -2.62
N VAL A 67 -15.05 -3.59 -1.43
CA VAL A 67 -14.77 -2.37 -0.66
C VAL A 67 -13.26 -2.15 -0.62
N MET A 68 -12.83 -0.98 -1.10
CA MET A 68 -11.44 -0.53 -1.04
C MET A 68 -11.24 0.36 0.18
N PHE A 69 -10.41 -0.05 1.13
CA PHE A 69 -10.01 0.79 2.27
C PHE A 69 -8.53 1.14 2.16
N HIS A 70 -8.20 2.44 2.14
CA HIS A 70 -6.82 2.87 1.95
C HIS A 70 -6.48 4.12 2.76
N ASN A 71 -5.32 4.09 3.42
CA ASN A 71 -4.72 5.28 4.02
C ASN A 71 -3.93 6.02 2.94
N VAL A 72 -4.50 7.11 2.41
CA VAL A 72 -3.97 7.82 1.23
C VAL A 72 -2.94 8.90 1.59
N GLN A 73 -2.79 9.24 2.87
CA GLN A 73 -1.82 10.22 3.38
C GLN A 73 -1.74 11.50 2.53
N SER A 74 -2.84 12.26 2.51
CA SER A 74 -3.11 13.40 1.62
C SER A 74 -3.74 13.01 0.28
N LEU A 75 -5.08 12.99 0.26
CA LEU A 75 -5.84 12.75 -0.96
C LEU A 75 -5.60 13.82 -2.02
N ASN A 76 -5.41 15.08 -1.62
CA ASN A 76 -5.16 16.17 -2.57
C ASN A 76 -3.91 15.90 -3.44
N LYS A 77 -2.87 15.30 -2.85
CA LYS A 77 -1.64 14.93 -3.57
C LYS A 77 -1.85 13.75 -4.54
N HIS A 78 -2.76 12.84 -4.20
CA HIS A 78 -2.93 11.55 -4.86
C HIS A 78 -4.24 11.40 -5.62
N ILE A 79 -5.04 12.47 -5.75
CA ILE A 79 -6.37 12.40 -6.37
C ILE A 79 -6.29 11.99 -7.84
N PHE A 80 -5.24 12.41 -8.56
CA PHE A 80 -5.02 12.00 -9.95
C PHE A 80 -4.66 10.52 -10.07
N ASP A 81 -3.88 10.00 -9.13
CA ASP A 81 -3.53 8.58 -9.05
C ASP A 81 -4.81 7.77 -8.81
N VAL A 82 -5.59 8.13 -7.79
CA VAL A 82 -6.86 7.45 -7.44
C VAL A 82 -7.86 7.47 -8.60
N ARG A 83 -7.94 8.58 -9.35
CA ARG A 83 -8.84 8.70 -10.52
C ARG A 83 -8.39 7.86 -11.72
N SER A 84 -7.11 7.49 -11.79
CA SER A 84 -6.54 6.76 -12.92
C SER A 84 -6.31 5.27 -12.60
N ASP A 85 -6.36 4.91 -11.33
CA ASP A 85 -6.10 3.56 -10.85
C ASP A 85 -7.35 2.67 -10.98
N LYS A 86 -7.22 1.62 -11.79
CA LYS A 86 -8.34 0.72 -12.09
C LYS A 86 -8.80 -0.08 -10.85
N THR A 87 -7.91 -0.37 -9.91
CA THR A 87 -8.23 -1.07 -8.67
C THR A 87 -9.13 -0.25 -7.77
N PHE A 88 -8.89 1.06 -7.68
CA PHE A 88 -9.83 1.95 -7.01
C PHE A 88 -11.18 2.01 -7.73
N LEU A 89 -11.17 2.16 -9.07
CA LEU A 89 -12.39 2.33 -9.86
C LEU A 89 -13.24 1.05 -9.97
N SER A 90 -12.66 -0.14 -9.81
CA SER A 90 -13.40 -1.40 -9.82
C SER A 90 -14.22 -1.60 -8.55
N ALA A 91 -13.84 -0.97 -7.43
CA ALA A 91 -14.54 -1.07 -6.16
C ALA A 91 -15.98 -0.57 -6.22
N SER A 92 -16.87 -1.26 -5.51
CA SER A 92 -18.25 -0.81 -5.26
C SER A 92 -18.26 0.40 -4.32
N MET A 93 -17.33 0.43 -3.37
CA MET A 93 -17.18 1.47 -2.36
C MET A 93 -15.70 1.72 -2.08
N ILE A 94 -15.31 2.99 -1.96
CA ILE A 94 -13.94 3.39 -1.64
C ILE A 94 -13.97 4.20 -0.35
N SER A 95 -13.22 3.80 0.67
CA SER A 95 -13.07 4.51 1.93
C SER A 95 -11.61 4.91 2.12
N LEU A 96 -11.34 6.20 2.09
CA LEU A 96 -10.00 6.76 2.23
C LEU A 96 -9.87 7.44 3.58
N VAL A 97 -8.79 7.15 4.30
CA VAL A 97 -8.46 7.78 5.59
C VAL A 97 -7.17 8.57 5.50
N GLU A 98 -6.96 9.48 6.46
CA GLU A 98 -5.87 10.46 6.43
C GLU A 98 -5.87 11.26 5.12
N THR A 99 -7.05 11.74 4.74
CA THR A 99 -7.27 12.47 3.50
C THR A 99 -6.63 13.86 3.53
N TRP A 100 -6.56 14.48 4.73
CA TRP A 100 -6.04 15.83 4.97
C TRP A 100 -6.78 16.89 4.14
N THR A 101 -8.06 16.62 3.85
CA THR A 101 -8.91 17.41 2.96
C THR A 101 -9.57 18.56 3.70
N LYS A 102 -9.95 19.59 2.95
CA LYS A 102 -10.75 20.75 3.39
C LYS A 102 -12.09 20.74 2.67
N PRO A 103 -13.15 21.36 3.21
CA PRO A 103 -14.45 21.42 2.53
C PRO A 103 -14.39 22.04 1.12
N SER A 104 -13.45 22.96 0.89
CA SER A 104 -13.23 23.63 -0.40
C SER A 104 -12.56 22.76 -1.47
N ASP A 105 -12.07 21.56 -1.13
CA ASP A 105 -11.37 20.71 -2.10
C ASP A 105 -12.36 20.00 -3.05
N CYS A 106 -12.06 20.03 -4.35
CA CYS A 106 -12.77 19.30 -5.41
C CYS A 106 -12.22 17.88 -5.54
N LEU A 107 -12.93 16.90 -4.96
CA LEU A 107 -12.47 15.52 -4.79
C LEU A 107 -13.41 14.51 -5.46
N GLU A 108 -14.07 14.91 -6.54
CA GLU A 108 -15.01 14.06 -7.27
C GLU A 108 -14.27 12.95 -8.02
N ILE A 109 -14.86 11.76 -8.08
CA ILE A 109 -14.37 10.63 -8.86
C ILE A 109 -15.51 10.23 -9.81
N GLU A 110 -15.22 10.12 -11.10
CA GLU A 110 -16.24 9.77 -12.10
C GLU A 110 -16.85 8.39 -11.80
N GLY A 111 -18.19 8.30 -11.90
CA GLY A 111 -18.92 7.07 -11.57
C GLY A 111 -19.20 6.84 -10.08
N PHE A 112 -18.69 7.73 -9.21
CA PHE A 112 -18.89 7.64 -7.76
C PHE A 112 -19.55 8.90 -7.18
N LYS A 113 -20.30 8.70 -6.09
CA LYS A 113 -20.85 9.75 -5.23
C LYS A 113 -20.20 9.71 -3.85
N ILE A 114 -19.96 10.88 -3.27
CA ILE A 114 -19.45 10.99 -1.89
C ILE A 114 -20.61 10.78 -0.93
N ILE A 115 -20.53 9.72 -0.13
CA ILE A 115 -21.57 9.35 0.84
C ILE A 115 -21.21 9.75 2.27
N TYR A 116 -19.92 9.95 2.54
CA TYR A 116 -19.42 10.44 3.81
C TYR A 116 -18.15 11.25 3.59
N ARG A 117 -18.02 12.39 4.29
CA ARG A 117 -16.84 13.25 4.24
C ARG A 117 -16.60 13.89 5.59
N ARG A 118 -15.38 13.73 6.08
CA ARG A 118 -14.86 14.35 7.30
C ARG A 118 -13.55 15.05 6.98
N ASP A 119 -13.58 16.37 7.02
CA ASP A 119 -12.45 17.22 6.66
C ASP A 119 -11.71 17.77 7.88
N CYS A 120 -10.55 18.35 7.63
CA CYS A 120 -9.86 19.21 8.58
C CYS A 120 -10.54 20.59 8.62
N ASN A 121 -10.71 21.15 9.82
CA ASN A 121 -11.36 22.46 10.00
C ASN A 121 -10.55 23.61 9.35
N ASP A 122 -9.26 23.73 9.67
CA ASP A 122 -8.45 24.89 9.25
C ASP A 122 -7.09 24.51 8.63
N VAL A 123 -6.36 23.63 9.29
CA VAL A 123 -5.00 23.20 8.89
C VAL A 123 -5.05 21.75 8.43
N ARG A 124 -4.45 21.46 7.26
CA ARG A 124 -4.28 20.09 6.77
C ARG A 124 -3.38 19.35 7.76
N LYS A 125 -3.91 18.28 8.36
CA LYS A 125 -3.22 17.43 9.35
C LYS A 125 -3.54 15.97 9.07
N PRO A 126 -2.77 15.01 9.65
CA PRO A 126 -3.05 13.57 9.67
C PRO A 126 -4.43 13.19 10.22
N PHE A 127 -5.47 13.52 9.47
CA PHE A 127 -6.87 13.43 9.84
C PHE A 127 -7.75 13.51 8.59
N GLY A 128 -8.97 13.02 8.74
CA GLY A 128 -10.01 13.11 7.72
C GLY A 128 -10.27 11.77 7.08
N GLN A 129 -11.49 11.65 6.56
CA GLN A 129 -11.98 10.46 5.91
C GLN A 129 -12.93 10.89 4.80
N ILE A 130 -12.88 10.21 3.66
CA ILE A 130 -13.87 10.36 2.62
C ILE A 130 -14.27 8.98 2.13
N THR A 131 -15.58 8.81 1.90
CA THR A 131 -16.14 7.56 1.43
C THR A 131 -16.95 7.82 0.18
N TYR A 132 -16.61 7.08 -0.86
CA TYR A 132 -17.26 7.06 -2.17
C TYR A 132 -18.05 5.77 -2.34
N LEU A 133 -19.19 5.86 -3.03
CA LEU A 133 -20.00 4.73 -3.45
C LEU A 133 -20.26 4.86 -4.95
N LYS A 134 -20.29 3.75 -5.70
CA LYS A 134 -20.69 3.80 -7.11
C LYS A 134 -22.11 4.37 -7.26
N ASN A 135 -22.34 5.11 -8.35
CA ASN A 135 -23.57 5.87 -8.54
C ASN A 135 -24.84 5.00 -8.62
N ASP A 136 -24.71 3.80 -9.19
CA ASP A 136 -25.75 2.78 -9.38
C ASP A 136 -26.16 2.08 -8.08
N LEU A 137 -25.34 2.15 -7.03
CA LEU A 137 -25.61 1.53 -5.74
C LEU A 137 -26.37 2.46 -4.80
N THR A 138 -27.31 1.93 -4.03
CA THR A 138 -28.02 2.64 -2.97
C THR A 138 -27.40 2.37 -1.61
N TYR A 139 -27.61 3.29 -0.66
CA TYR A 139 -27.21 3.10 0.72
C TYR A 139 -28.32 3.59 1.64
N GLU A 140 -28.48 2.92 2.78
CA GLU A 140 -29.41 3.31 3.84
C GLU A 140 -28.61 3.48 5.13
N ASN A 141 -29.04 4.38 6.01
CA ASN A 141 -28.48 4.54 7.37
C ASN A 141 -26.99 4.93 7.47
N ILE A 142 -26.56 6.02 6.80
CA ILE A 142 -25.29 6.67 7.19
C ILE A 142 -25.57 7.51 8.44
N THR A 143 -25.40 6.91 9.61
CA THR A 143 -25.50 7.63 10.88
C THR A 143 -24.25 8.47 11.11
N GLU A 144 -24.44 9.77 11.31
CA GLU A 144 -23.35 10.64 11.71
C GLU A 144 -22.93 10.36 13.16
N LYS A 145 -21.61 10.18 13.33
CA LYS A 145 -20.79 10.22 14.56
C LYS A 145 -20.69 8.95 15.43
N TYR A 146 -19.56 8.28 15.27
CA TYR A 146 -18.74 7.92 16.43
C TYR A 146 -17.62 8.96 16.58
N GLU A 147 -17.73 9.82 17.58
CA GLU A 147 -16.59 10.59 18.06
C GLU A 147 -15.71 9.64 18.87
N TYR A 148 -14.54 9.29 18.34
CA TYR A 148 -13.48 8.71 19.15
C TYR A 148 -13.10 9.75 20.20
N SER A 149 -13.64 9.61 21.41
CA SER A 149 -13.24 10.37 22.57
C SER A 149 -11.87 9.84 22.99
N GLY A 150 -10.82 10.34 22.34
CA GLY A 150 -9.46 9.98 22.68
C GLY A 150 -9.23 10.16 24.18
N LYS A 151 -9.14 9.05 24.92
CA LYS A 151 -8.46 9.02 26.20
C LYS A 151 -6.98 8.75 25.96
N LYS A 152 -6.22 9.67 26.54
CA LYS A 152 -4.79 9.95 26.47
C LYS A 152 -3.89 8.71 26.58
N PRO A 153 -2.67 8.77 26.01
CA PRO A 153 -1.68 7.73 26.19
C PRO A 153 -1.31 7.62 27.67
N TYR A 154 -1.43 6.40 28.20
CA TYR A 154 -0.66 5.89 29.33
C TYR A 154 -0.36 4.43 29.05
#